data_AF-A0A822HI61-F1
#
_entry.id   AF-A0A822HI61-F1
#
_cell.length_a   1.000
_cell.length_b   1.000
_cell.length_c   1.000
_cell.angle_alpha   90.00
_cell.angle_beta   90.00
_cell.angle_gamma   90.00
#
_symmetry.space_group_name_H-M   'P 1'
#
loop_
_entity.id
_entity.type
_entity.pdbx_description
1 polymer ?
#
loop_
_entity_poly.entity_id
_entity_poly.type
_entity_poly.pdbx_seq_one_letter_code
_entity_poly.pdbx_strand_id
1 'polypeptide(L)'
;VPPSMYKVIHVNNYTSMEEMHLLINHVQACTQFTIDTESERSNGQLALIQIQTIPPQLPLLIILIELQHLPSNKLPTYVKIKELFSLIFRSGNKLYSWGDMDKELEPMQDYHLLNWPTTASLINIQLYFPDWYEWALAHCESCSPDHHRQHPDVINY
;
A
#
# COMPACT_ATOMS: atom_id res chain seq x y z
N VAL A 1 -6.52 -7.30 25.73
CA VAL A 1 -6.63 -7.10 24.27
C VAL A 1 -5.24 -7.30 23.70
N PRO A 2 -5.01 -8.21 22.74
CA PRO A 2 -3.71 -8.29 22.09
C PRO A 2 -3.41 -6.90 21.49
N PRO A 3 -2.17 -6.39 21.57
CA PRO A 3 -1.82 -5.16 20.86
C PRO A 3 -2.19 -5.35 19.39
N SER A 4 -2.89 -4.38 18.80
CA SER A 4 -3.28 -4.47 17.39
C SER A 4 -2.00 -4.64 16.57
N MET A 5 -1.93 -5.72 15.78
CA MET A 5 -0.73 -6.03 14.97
C MET A 5 -0.44 -4.93 13.93
N TYR A 6 -1.42 -4.07 13.67
CA TYR A 6 -1.31 -2.91 12.82
C TYR A 6 -2.00 -1.67 13.41
N LYS A 7 -1.61 -0.50 12.91
CA LYS A 7 -2.27 0.79 13.13
C LYS A 7 -2.62 1.42 11.78
N VAL A 8 -3.82 1.97 11.65
CA VAL A 8 -4.26 2.72 10.47
C VAL A 8 -4.14 4.21 10.74
N ILE A 9 -3.59 4.98 9.81
CA ILE A 9 -3.47 6.44 9.88
C ILE A 9 -3.97 7.05 8.57
N HIS A 10 -4.90 7.99 8.67
CA HIS A 10 -5.41 8.76 7.54
C HIS A 10 -4.58 10.05 7.40
N VAL A 11 -4.11 10.32 6.19
CA VAL A 11 -3.39 11.53 5.82
C VAL A 11 -4.28 12.38 4.93
N ASN A 12 -4.71 13.52 5.46
CA ASN A 12 -5.60 14.50 4.83
C ASN A 12 -5.35 15.91 5.41
N ASN A 13 -6.25 16.85 5.13
CA ASN A 13 -6.19 18.25 5.53
C ASN A 13 -6.25 18.47 7.06
N TYR A 14 -6.71 17.48 7.83
CA TYR A 14 -6.77 17.54 9.29
C TYR A 14 -5.58 16.86 9.98
N THR A 15 -4.70 16.19 9.22
CA THR A 15 -3.53 15.53 9.80
C THR A 15 -2.61 16.53 10.48
N SER A 16 -2.34 16.29 11.75
CA SER A 16 -1.51 17.17 12.57
C SER A 16 -0.01 17.02 12.22
N MET A 17 0.77 18.06 12.53
CA MET A 17 2.23 17.99 12.39
C MET A 17 2.86 16.92 13.29
N GLU A 18 2.26 16.64 14.44
CA GLU A 18 2.70 15.56 15.33
C GLU A 18 2.53 14.19 14.67
N GLU A 19 1.36 13.92 14.08
CA GLU A 19 1.11 12.69 13.33
C GLU A 19 2.07 12.54 12.14
N MET A 20 2.32 13.63 11.42
CA MET A 20 3.30 13.64 10.32
C MET A 20 4.72 13.30 10.79
N HIS A 21 5.17 13.81 11.93
CA HIS A 21 6.47 13.46 12.49
C HIS A 21 6.55 12.00 12.92
N LEU A 22 5.48 11.46 13.54
CA LEU A 22 5.41 10.05 13.91
C LEU A 22 5.48 9.15 12.66
N LEU A 23 4.75 9.49 11.60
CA LEU A 23 4.78 8.80 10.32
C LEU A 23 6.19 8.81 9.70
N ILE A 24 6.82 9.98 9.63
CA ILE A 24 8.17 10.15 9.07
C ILE A 24 9.19 9.30 9.83
N ASN A 25 9.18 9.34 11.17
CA ASN A 25 10.09 8.55 11.99
C ASN A 25 9.89 7.05 11.76
N HIS A 26 8.64 6.59 11.62
CA HIS A 26 8.33 5.19 11.35
C HIS A 26 8.81 4.75 9.97
N VAL A 27 8.52 5.51 8.91
CA VAL A 27 8.94 5.13 7.55
C VAL A 27 10.44 5.20 7.35
N GLN A 28 11.15 6.04 8.09
CA GLN A 28 12.62 6.11 8.03
C GLN A 28 13.29 4.79 8.43
N ALA A 29 12.70 4.05 9.36
CA ALA A 29 13.16 2.75 9.82
C ALA A 29 12.71 1.58 8.92
N CYS A 30 11.84 1.84 7.94
CA CYS A 30 11.31 0.84 7.02
C CYS A 30 12.04 0.87 5.66
N THR A 31 12.14 -0.30 5.03
CA THR A 31 12.70 -0.44 3.67
C THR A 31 11.78 -1.21 2.73
N GLN A 32 10.63 -1.69 3.21
CA GLN A 32 9.70 -2.51 2.45
C GLN A 32 8.27 -2.00 2.66
N PHE A 33 7.53 -1.84 1.57
CA PHE A 33 6.18 -1.29 1.60
C PHE A 33 5.31 -2.00 0.56
N THR A 34 4.04 -2.23 0.87
CA THR A 34 3.04 -2.50 -0.17
C THR A 34 2.32 -1.21 -0.51
N ILE A 35 1.97 -1.04 -1.78
CA ILE A 35 1.21 0.08 -2.29
C ILE A 35 0.02 -0.46 -3.05
N ASP A 36 -1.12 0.17 -2.83
CA ASP A 36 -2.36 -0.07 -3.54
C ASP A 36 -3.09 1.26 -3.75
N THR A 37 -3.88 1.34 -4.81
CA THR A 37 -4.52 2.58 -5.24
C THR A 37 -5.99 2.36 -5.52
N GLU A 38 -6.83 3.27 -5.06
CA GLU A 38 -8.27 3.21 -5.28
C GLU A 38 -8.75 4.46 -6.02
N SER A 39 -9.46 4.25 -7.12
CA SER A 39 -10.08 5.31 -7.92
C SER A 39 -11.53 5.54 -7.50
N GLU A 40 -11.97 6.78 -7.58
CA GLU A 40 -13.35 7.15 -7.39
C GLU A 40 -14.23 6.58 -8.53
N ARG A 41 -15.30 5.87 -8.16
CA ARG A 41 -16.18 5.18 -9.13
C ARG A 41 -16.86 6.12 -10.12
N SER A 42 -17.09 7.38 -9.75
CA SER A 42 -17.89 8.33 -10.51
C SER A 42 -17.14 8.93 -11.71
N ASN A 43 -15.83 9.15 -11.58
CA ASN A 43 -14.99 9.86 -12.55
C ASN A 43 -13.69 9.12 -12.90
N GLY A 44 -13.39 7.99 -12.23
CA GLY A 44 -12.17 7.20 -12.42
C GLY A 44 -10.90 7.87 -11.88
N GLN A 45 -11.00 9.01 -11.21
CA GLN A 45 -9.84 9.72 -10.67
C GLN A 45 -9.29 8.98 -9.46
N LEU A 46 -7.97 8.93 -9.36
CA LEU A 46 -7.30 8.38 -8.18
C LEU A 46 -7.72 9.15 -6.93
N ALA A 47 -8.30 8.45 -5.96
CA ALA A 47 -8.88 9.06 -4.77
C ALA A 47 -8.07 8.74 -3.51
N LEU A 48 -7.53 7.52 -3.43
CA LEU A 48 -6.84 7.03 -2.26
C LEU A 48 -5.59 6.25 -2.65
N ILE A 49 -4.51 6.46 -1.91
CA ILE A 49 -3.34 5.59 -1.95
C ILE A 49 -3.22 4.93 -0.58
N GLN A 50 -3.18 3.61 -0.58
CA GLN A 50 -2.92 2.82 0.60
C GLN A 50 -1.47 2.37 0.59
N ILE A 51 -0.75 2.68 1.67
CA ILE A 51 0.64 2.27 1.86
C ILE A 51 0.75 1.47 3.14
N GLN A 52 1.13 0.20 3.06
CA GLN A 52 1.41 -0.61 4.23
C GLN A 52 2.92 -0.73 4.42
N THR A 53 3.40 -0.41 5.63
CA THR A 53 4.80 -0.63 5.99
C THR A 53 5.05 -2.08 6.37
N ILE A 54 6.19 -2.63 5.96
CA ILE A 54 6.67 -3.95 6.38
C ILE A 54 7.97 -3.74 7.21
N PRO A 55 7.85 -3.31 8.48
CA PRO A 55 8.99 -3.09 9.35
C PRO A 55 9.62 -4.42 9.80
N PRO A 56 10.90 -4.40 10.22
CA PRO A 56 11.53 -5.56 10.84
C PRO A 56 10.93 -5.93 12.21
N GLN A 57 10.27 -4.96 12.87
CA GLN A 57 9.62 -5.13 14.17
C GLN A 57 8.25 -4.45 14.14
N LEU A 58 7.25 -5.07 14.75
CA LEU A 58 5.89 -4.54 14.86
C LEU A 58 5.86 -3.21 15.64
N PRO A 59 4.83 -2.36 15.42
CA PRO A 59 3.62 -2.62 14.64
C PRO A 59 3.73 -2.34 13.14
N LEU A 60 2.89 -3.00 12.34
CA LEU A 60 2.65 -2.59 10.95
C LEU A 60 1.87 -1.28 10.94
N LEU A 61 2.09 -0.43 9.94
CA LEU A 61 1.35 0.81 9.77
C LEU A 61 0.72 0.83 8.38
N ILE A 62 -0.59 1.06 8.34
CA ILE A 62 -1.37 1.28 7.12
C ILE A 62 -1.62 2.79 7.03
N ILE A 63 -1.08 3.41 5.99
CA ILE A 63 -1.21 4.84 5.71
C ILE A 63 -2.21 4.99 4.58
N LEU A 64 -3.27 5.75 4.82
CA LEU A 64 -4.32 6.04 3.84
C LEU A 64 -4.20 7.50 3.42
N ILE A 65 -3.73 7.76 2.19
CA ILE A 65 -3.54 9.11 1.66
C ILE A 65 -4.76 9.50 0.82
N GLU A 66 -5.60 10.40 1.34
CA GLU A 66 -6.83 10.85 0.68
C GLU A 66 -6.52 12.04 -0.25
N LEU A 67 -6.26 11.75 -1.53
CA LEU A 67 -5.69 12.73 -2.47
C LEU A 67 -6.53 13.99 -2.64
N GLN A 68 -7.85 13.85 -2.77
CA GLN A 68 -8.78 14.98 -2.91
C GLN A 68 -8.94 15.80 -1.61
N HIS A 69 -8.47 15.27 -0.49
CA HIS A 69 -8.57 15.90 0.83
C HIS A 69 -7.21 16.34 1.38
N LEU A 70 -6.17 16.38 0.54
CA LEU A 70 -4.86 16.86 0.97
C LEU A 70 -4.89 18.36 1.33
N PRO A 71 -4.02 18.79 2.28
CA PRO A 71 -3.85 20.21 2.57
C PRO A 71 -3.34 20.97 1.35
N SER A 72 -3.57 22.29 1.31
CA SER A 72 -2.99 23.14 0.27
C SER A 72 -1.47 22.99 0.20
N ASN A 73 -0.91 22.98 -1.02
CA ASN A 73 0.53 22.87 -1.25
C ASN A 73 1.39 24.02 -0.64
N LYS A 74 0.74 25.07 -0.15
CA LYS A 74 1.38 26.19 0.58
C LYS A 74 1.54 25.91 2.08
N LEU A 75 0.91 24.86 2.61
CA LEU A 75 0.92 24.54 4.04
C LEU A 75 2.15 23.69 4.41
N PRO A 76 2.74 23.90 5.60
CA PRO A 76 3.86 23.08 6.08
C PRO A 76 3.55 21.58 6.12
N THR A 77 2.30 21.21 6.45
CA THR A 77 1.86 19.81 6.46
C THR A 77 2.04 19.16 5.10
N TYR A 78 1.77 19.87 4.00
CA TYR A 78 1.96 19.34 2.65
C TYR A 78 3.43 19.07 2.33
N VAL A 79 4.34 19.93 2.81
CA VAL A 79 5.79 19.70 2.69
C VAL A 79 6.19 18.40 3.41
N LYS A 80 5.60 18.13 4.58
CA LYS A 80 5.84 16.87 5.30
C LYS A 80 5.25 15.66 4.58
N ILE A 81 4.12 15.81 3.89
CA ILE A 81 3.57 14.74 3.07
C ILE A 81 4.51 14.44 1.89
N LYS A 82 5.07 15.46 1.23
CA LYS A 82 6.12 15.26 0.21
C LYS A 82 7.38 14.59 0.78
N GLU A 83 7.80 14.96 1.98
CA GLU A 83 8.93 14.32 2.67
C GLU A 83 8.66 12.84 2.91
N LEU A 84 7.46 12.50 3.43
CA LEU A 84 6.98 11.13 3.63
C LEU A 84 7.07 10.32 2.33
N PHE A 85 6.54 10.84 1.22
CA PHE A 85 6.65 10.18 -0.09
C PHE A 85 8.11 10.02 -0.53
N SER A 86 8.95 11.04 -0.38
CA SER A 86 10.37 10.91 -0.75
C SER A 86 11.10 9.80 0.04
N LEU A 87 10.73 9.60 1.31
CA LEU A 87 11.30 8.57 2.17
C LEU A 87 10.83 7.17 1.82
N ILE A 88 9.58 7.02 1.37
CA ILE A 88 9.01 5.74 0.93
C ILE A 88 9.60 5.35 -0.44
N PHE A 89 9.73 6.32 -1.36
CA PHE A 89 10.17 6.12 -2.74
C PHE A 89 11.69 6.33 -2.94
N ARG A 90 12.48 6.28 -1.86
CA ARG A 90 13.95 6.42 -1.96
C ARG A 90 14.64 5.15 -2.45
N SER A 91 15.85 5.33 -2.95
CA SER A 91 16.75 4.24 -3.29
C SER A 91 16.98 3.29 -2.12
N GLY A 92 17.02 1.99 -2.42
CA GLY A 92 17.17 0.91 -1.43
C GLY A 92 15.86 0.41 -0.83
N ASN A 93 14.75 1.15 -0.99
CA ASN A 93 13.44 0.65 -0.61
C ASN A 93 12.85 -0.27 -1.70
N LYS A 94 12.04 -1.23 -1.28
CA LYS A 94 11.26 -2.13 -2.14
C LYS A 94 9.77 -1.83 -1.98
N LEU A 95 9.11 -1.60 -3.11
CA LEU A 95 7.68 -1.29 -3.18
C LEU A 95 6.97 -2.43 -3.92
N TYR A 96 5.99 -3.04 -3.29
CA TYR A 96 5.23 -4.16 -3.82
C TYR A 96 3.82 -3.68 -4.21
N SER A 97 3.35 -4.00 -5.41
CA SER A 97 1.95 -3.78 -5.83
C SER A 97 1.41 -4.94 -6.64
N TRP A 98 0.09 -5.04 -6.68
CA TRP A 98 -0.62 -5.97 -7.53
C TRP A 98 -0.80 -5.39 -8.94
N GLY A 99 0.25 -5.48 -9.76
CA GLY A 99 0.22 -4.96 -11.12
C GLY A 99 1.39 -4.04 -11.41
N ASP A 100 1.24 -3.25 -12.46
CA ASP A 100 2.25 -2.32 -12.93
C ASP A 100 2.13 -0.99 -12.16
N MET A 101 3.02 -0.78 -11.20
CA MET A 101 3.01 0.40 -10.34
C MET A 101 3.17 1.71 -11.12
N ASP A 102 3.84 1.69 -12.28
CA ASP A 102 3.98 2.88 -13.11
C ASP A 102 2.61 3.37 -13.59
N LYS A 103 1.70 2.44 -13.88
CA LYS A 103 0.32 2.74 -14.29
C LYS A 103 -0.57 3.13 -13.12
N GLU A 104 -0.42 2.46 -11.98
CA GLU A 104 -1.19 2.77 -10.77
C GLU A 104 -0.91 4.20 -10.26
N LEU A 105 0.35 4.64 -10.36
CA LEU A 105 0.79 5.94 -9.85
C LEU A 105 0.83 7.04 -10.91
N GLU A 106 0.60 6.75 -12.20
CA GLU A 106 0.51 7.76 -13.26
C GLU A 106 -0.43 8.93 -12.89
N PRO A 107 -1.65 8.69 -12.35
CA PRO A 107 -2.55 9.79 -11.97
C PRO A 107 -2.03 10.67 -10.83
N MET A 108 -1.00 10.23 -10.08
CA MET A 108 -0.42 11.04 -8.99
C MET A 108 0.45 12.19 -9.48
N GLN A 109 0.88 12.20 -10.75
CA GLN A 109 1.84 13.18 -11.25
C GLN A 109 1.34 14.63 -11.06
N ASP A 110 0.02 14.82 -11.15
CA ASP A 110 -0.66 16.11 -10.94
C ASP A 110 -0.53 16.64 -9.50
N TYR A 111 -0.32 15.75 -8.53
CA TYR A 111 -0.17 16.12 -7.12
C TYR A 111 1.27 16.47 -6.76
N HIS A 112 2.26 16.30 -7.64
CA HIS A 112 3.67 16.61 -7.36
C HIS A 112 4.20 16.06 -6.01
N LEU A 113 3.65 14.92 -5.55
CA LEU A 113 3.99 14.31 -4.26
C LEU A 113 5.31 13.56 -4.30
N LEU A 114 5.69 13.07 -5.47
CA LEU A 114 6.89 12.28 -5.71
C LEU A 114 7.57 12.76 -6.99
N ASN A 115 8.89 12.61 -7.03
CA ASN A 115 9.65 12.82 -8.26
C ASN A 115 9.65 11.49 -9.03
N TRP A 116 9.20 11.54 -10.28
CA TRP A 116 9.18 10.39 -11.16
C TRP A 116 10.22 10.55 -12.29
N PRO A 117 10.93 9.49 -12.72
CA PRO A 117 10.89 8.12 -12.19
C PRO A 117 11.46 8.02 -10.76
N THR A 118 10.91 7.09 -9.99
CA THR A 118 11.40 6.79 -8.64
C THR A 118 12.70 6.00 -8.67
N THR A 119 13.46 6.06 -7.57
CA THR A 119 14.70 5.28 -7.39
C THR A 119 14.49 4.03 -6.52
N ALA A 120 13.30 3.84 -5.96
CA ALA A 120 12.91 2.61 -5.28
C ALA A 120 12.77 1.45 -6.27
N SER A 121 12.96 0.22 -5.79
CA SER A 121 12.69 -0.98 -6.58
C SER A 121 11.19 -1.27 -6.60
N LEU A 122 10.59 -1.29 -7.78
CA LEU A 122 9.18 -1.61 -7.98
C LEU A 122 9.02 -3.10 -8.29
N ILE A 123 8.18 -3.79 -7.53
CA ILE A 123 7.99 -5.24 -7.60
C ILE A 123 6.51 -5.53 -7.86
N ASN A 124 6.20 -5.95 -9.08
CA ASN A 124 4.87 -6.44 -9.42
C ASN A 124 4.69 -7.86 -8.87
N ILE A 125 3.91 -8.00 -7.79
CA ILE A 125 3.67 -9.29 -7.14
C ILE A 125 2.72 -10.19 -7.94
N GLN A 126 1.94 -9.63 -8.87
CA GLN A 126 1.03 -10.38 -9.73
C GLN A 126 1.78 -11.42 -10.58
N LEU A 127 3.03 -11.13 -10.98
CA LEU A 127 3.86 -12.04 -11.76
C LEU A 127 4.24 -13.32 -11.01
N TYR A 128 4.27 -13.26 -9.67
CA TYR A 128 4.62 -14.40 -8.82
C TYR A 128 3.39 -15.16 -8.32
N PHE A 129 2.18 -14.64 -8.60
CA PHE A 129 0.95 -15.23 -8.10
C PHE A 129 0.70 -16.65 -8.60
N PRO A 130 0.92 -17.01 -9.89
CA PRO A 130 0.69 -18.38 -10.35
C PRO A 130 1.52 -19.42 -9.57
N ASP A 131 2.81 -19.15 -9.39
CA ASP A 131 3.71 -20.05 -8.65
C ASP A 131 3.31 -20.16 -7.18
N TRP A 132 2.97 -19.03 -6.56
CA TRP A 132 2.46 -19.03 -5.19
C TRP A 132 1.15 -19.81 -5.07
N TYR A 133 0.24 -19.66 -6.04
CA TYR A 133 -1.06 -20.30 -6.05
C TYR A 133 -0.94 -21.82 -6.19
N GLU A 134 -0.11 -22.31 -7.11
CA GLU A 134 0.19 -23.74 -7.26
C GLU A 134 0.81 -24.31 -5.97
N TRP A 135 1.76 -23.59 -5.37
CA TRP A 135 2.33 -23.97 -4.07
C TRP A 135 1.25 -24.02 -2.98
N ALA A 136 0.39 -23.00 -2.89
CA ALA A 136 -0.67 -22.92 -1.89
C ALA A 136 -1.70 -24.04 -2.05
N LEU A 137 -2.08 -24.38 -3.29
CA LEU A 137 -2.97 -25.50 -3.60
C LEU A 137 -2.39 -26.84 -3.14
N ALA A 138 -1.12 -27.10 -3.43
CA ALA A 138 -0.45 -28.34 -3.03
C ALA A 138 -0.39 -28.55 -1.50
N HIS A 139 -0.46 -27.46 -0.74
CA HIS A 139 -0.40 -27.48 0.73
C HIS A 139 -1.75 -27.16 1.40
N CYS A 140 -2.81 -27.00 0.60
CA CYS A 140 -4.14 -26.69 1.11
C CYS A 140 -4.88 -27.98 1.47
N GLU A 141 -4.95 -28.28 2.77
CA GLU A 141 -5.67 -29.46 3.29
C GLU A 141 -7.14 -29.49 2.84
N SER A 142 -7.79 -28.33 2.76
CA SER A 142 -9.19 -28.21 2.34
C SER A 142 -9.40 -28.25 0.83
N CYS A 143 -8.35 -28.09 0.03
CA CYS A 143 -8.41 -28.08 -1.43
C CYS A 143 -8.14 -29.47 -2.04
N SER A 144 -7.91 -30.48 -1.18
CA SER A 144 -7.64 -31.84 -1.63
C SER A 144 -8.88 -32.46 -2.30
N PRO A 145 -8.74 -33.19 -3.42
CA PRO A 145 -9.86 -33.78 -4.15
C PRO A 145 -10.79 -34.66 -3.30
N ASP A 146 -10.31 -35.20 -2.18
CA ASP A 146 -11.08 -36.03 -1.27
C ASP A 146 -12.08 -35.24 -0.40
N HIS A 147 -11.90 -33.94 -0.20
CA HIS A 147 -12.88 -33.08 0.51
C HIS A 147 -14.07 -32.70 -0.38
N HIS A 148 -13.89 -32.59 -1.70
CA HIS A 148 -15.00 -32.35 -2.64
C HIS A 148 -15.98 -33.53 -2.73
N ARG A 149 -15.60 -34.73 -2.30
CA ARG A 149 -16.50 -35.88 -2.23
C ARG A 149 -17.41 -35.87 -1.00
N GLN A 150 -17.14 -35.04 0.00
CA GLN A 150 -17.92 -34.97 1.23
C GLN A 150 -18.97 -33.84 1.24
N HIS A 151 -18.81 -32.82 0.39
CA HIS A 151 -19.78 -31.73 0.25
C HIS A 151 -19.91 -31.27 -1.21
N PRO A 152 -20.82 -31.88 -2.01
CA PRO A 152 -20.98 -31.57 -3.43
C PRO A 152 -21.70 -30.23 -3.73
N ASP A 153 -22.14 -29.48 -2.72
CA ASP A 153 -23.06 -28.35 -2.90
C ASP A 153 -22.39 -26.96 -2.90
N VAL A 154 -21.14 -26.84 -3.35
CA VAL A 154 -20.60 -25.51 -3.69
C VAL A 154 -19.61 -25.66 -4.83
N ILE A 155 -20.05 -25.41 -6.06
CA ILE A 155 -19.41 -24.57 -7.09
C ILE A 155 -20.38 -24.52 -8.28
N ASN A 156 -21.05 -23.38 -8.43
CA ASN A 156 -21.58 -22.91 -9.71
C ASN A 156 -21.25 -21.41 -9.76
N TYR A 157 -20.21 -21.07 -10.52
CA TYR A 157 -20.08 -19.82 -11.27
C TYR A 157 -19.32 -20.12 -12.56
#